data_AF-A0A9Q1GSD4-F1
#
_entry.id   AF-A0A9Q1GSD4-F1
#
_cell.length_a   1.000
_cell.length_b   1.000
_cell.length_c   1.000
_cell.angle_alpha   90.00
_cell.angle_beta   90.00
_cell.angle_gamma   90.00
#
_symmetry.space_group_name_H-M   'P 1'
#
loop_
_entity.id
_entity.type
_entity.pdbx_description
1 polymer ?
#
loop_
_entity_poly.entity_id
_entity_poly.type
_entity_poly.pdbx_seq_one_letter_code
_entity_poly.pdbx_strand_id
1 'polypeptide(L)'
;MSPLREIVDNVHSFVAKVRVAEYNNVRSQLSAINRKQTGSLAVRDLSSLVKPEDIVTTEHLIALLAVVPKYSQKDWLSSYEKLTEYVVPRSSKKLYEDNEYALYTVTMFRKVADNFKVKARERGFQIRDFEYSLETHESRKQELEKLQHDLESLRSSLLQWCYSSYGEVVLIF
;
A
#
# COMPACT_ATOMS: atom_id res chain seq x y z
N MET A 1 -25.27 -47.07 -13.58
CA MET A 1 -24.27 -46.15 -13.00
C MET A 1 -24.47 -46.16 -11.50
N SER A 2 -23.42 -46.43 -10.73
CA SER A 2 -23.54 -46.67 -9.29
C SER A 2 -23.77 -45.35 -8.52
N PRO A 3 -24.75 -45.27 -7.61
CA PRO A 3 -25.10 -44.03 -6.88
C PRO A 3 -23.94 -43.42 -6.09
N LEU A 4 -22.95 -44.22 -5.72
CA LEU A 4 -21.72 -43.75 -5.06
C LEU A 4 -20.84 -42.87 -5.97
N ARG A 5 -20.84 -43.12 -7.29
CA ARG A 5 -20.03 -42.36 -8.25
C ARG A 5 -20.55 -40.93 -8.39
N GLU A 6 -21.87 -40.76 -8.50
CA GLU A 6 -22.51 -39.43 -8.52
C GLU A 6 -22.27 -38.64 -7.22
N ILE A 7 -22.25 -39.31 -6.07
CA ILE A 7 -21.96 -38.65 -4.79
C ILE A 7 -20.51 -38.15 -4.77
N VAL A 8 -19.56 -38.97 -5.23
CA VAL A 8 -18.13 -38.59 -5.31
C VAL A 8 -17.94 -37.42 -6.28
N ASP A 9 -18.52 -37.47 -7.48
CA ASP A 9 -18.43 -36.39 -8.47
C ASP A 9 -19.02 -35.07 -7.95
N ASN A 10 -20.15 -35.13 -7.24
CA ASN A 10 -20.76 -33.95 -6.62
C ASN A 10 -19.89 -33.37 -5.50
N VAL A 11 -19.26 -34.22 -4.67
CA VAL A 11 -18.32 -33.78 -3.63
C VAL A 11 -17.08 -33.15 -4.26
N HIS A 12 -16.49 -33.75 -5.30
CA HIS A 12 -15.35 -33.18 -6.02
C HIS A 12 -15.68 -31.82 -6.65
N SER A 13 -16.84 -31.70 -7.30
CA SER A 13 -17.33 -30.43 -7.88
C SER A 13 -17.52 -29.35 -6.82
N PHE A 14 -18.11 -29.72 -5.68
CA PHE A 14 -18.32 -28.79 -4.57
C PHE A 14 -17.00 -28.31 -3.96
N VAL A 15 -16.07 -29.23 -3.68
CA VAL A 15 -14.75 -28.90 -3.14
C VAL A 15 -13.95 -28.01 -4.10
N ALA A 16 -13.99 -28.29 -5.41
CA ALA A 16 -13.36 -27.44 -6.43
C ALA A 16 -13.91 -26.01 -6.40
N LYS A 17 -15.24 -25.86 -6.37
CA LYS A 17 -15.90 -24.55 -6.33
C LYS A 17 -15.52 -23.75 -5.09
N VAL A 18 -15.47 -24.39 -3.92
CA VAL A 18 -15.06 -23.73 -2.66
C VAL A 18 -13.61 -23.25 -2.75
N ARG A 19 -12.67 -24.11 -3.15
CA ARG A 19 -11.24 -23.74 -3.23
C ARG A 19 -10.97 -22.64 -4.25
N VAL A 20 -11.68 -22.65 -5.39
CA VAL A 20 -11.58 -21.59 -6.41
C VAL A 20 -12.17 -20.28 -5.89
N ALA A 21 -13.26 -20.32 -5.13
CA ALA A 21 -13.85 -19.12 -4.51
C ALA A 21 -12.89 -18.49 -3.49
N GLU A 22 -12.25 -19.29 -2.64
CA GLU A 22 -11.25 -18.82 -1.66
C GLU A 22 -10.05 -18.17 -2.36
N TYR A 23 -9.47 -18.82 -3.37
CA TYR A 23 -8.37 -18.27 -4.16
C TYR A 23 -8.74 -16.93 -4.81
N ASN A 24 -9.92 -16.83 -5.42
CA ASN A 24 -10.39 -15.60 -6.05
C ASN A 24 -10.59 -14.47 -5.03
N ASN A 25 -11.04 -14.78 -3.81
CA ASN A 25 -11.19 -13.80 -2.75
C ASN A 25 -9.83 -13.20 -2.34
N VAL A 26 -8.85 -14.05 -2.01
CA VAL A 26 -7.49 -13.60 -1.63
C VAL A 26 -6.81 -12.83 -2.77
N ARG A 27 -6.96 -13.32 -4.01
CA ARG A 27 -6.44 -12.63 -5.20
C ARG A 27 -7.09 -11.26 -5.41
N SER A 28 -8.40 -11.14 -5.19
CA SER A 28 -9.12 -9.86 -5.28
C SER A 28 -8.63 -8.86 -4.23
N GLN A 29 -8.43 -9.32 -2.99
CA GLN A 29 -7.86 -8.50 -1.90
C GLN A 29 -6.45 -7.99 -2.25
N LEU A 30 -5.56 -8.87 -2.73
CA LEU A 30 -4.22 -8.48 -3.18
C LEU A 30 -4.25 -7.51 -4.37
N SER A 31 -5.18 -7.70 -5.32
CA SER A 31 -5.35 -6.77 -6.44
C SER A 31 -5.80 -5.38 -5.96
N ALA A 32 -6.72 -5.31 -4.99
CA ALA A 32 -7.16 -4.07 -4.39
C ALA A 32 -6.01 -3.34 -3.67
N ILE A 33 -5.16 -4.07 -2.93
CA ILE A 33 -3.97 -3.52 -2.26
C ILE A 33 -2.96 -3.00 -3.30
N ASN A 34 -2.65 -3.78 -4.33
CA ASN A 34 -1.74 -3.37 -5.40
C ASN A 34 -2.25 -2.13 -6.14
N ARG A 35 -3.56 -2.00 -6.38
CA ARG A 35 -4.14 -0.79 -6.98
C ARG A 35 -3.93 0.44 -6.10
N LYS A 36 -4.09 0.33 -4.78
CA LYS A 36 -3.80 1.40 -3.83
C LYS A 36 -2.31 1.80 -3.82
N GLN A 37 -1.42 0.85 -4.12
CA GLN A 37 0.02 1.07 -4.20
C GLN A 37 0.51 1.59 -5.56
N THR A 38 -0.30 1.57 -6.63
CA THR A 38 0.16 1.94 -7.99
C THR A 38 -0.44 3.26 -8.51
N GLY A 39 -1.25 3.95 -7.70
CA GLY A 39 -1.85 5.24 -8.09
C GLY A 39 -0.85 6.39 -8.17
N SER A 40 -1.30 7.56 -8.63
CA SER A 40 -0.53 8.82 -8.58
C SER A 40 -0.19 9.18 -7.12
N LEU A 41 0.96 9.83 -6.87
CA LEU A 41 1.41 10.30 -5.54
C LEU A 41 0.32 11.03 -4.74
N ALA A 42 -0.61 11.70 -5.42
CA ALA A 42 -1.73 12.42 -4.80
C ALA A 42 -2.79 11.50 -4.15
N VAL A 43 -2.80 10.20 -4.48
CA VAL A 43 -3.79 9.19 -4.03
C VAL A 43 -3.10 7.93 -3.46
N ARG A 44 -1.89 7.60 -3.94
CA ARG A 44 -1.09 6.42 -3.57
C ARG A 44 -0.77 6.37 -2.08
N ASP A 45 -0.66 5.16 -1.56
CA ASP A 45 -0.13 4.92 -0.22
C ASP A 45 1.36 5.33 -0.14
N LEU A 46 1.68 6.24 0.78
CA LEU A 46 3.03 6.79 0.93
C LEU A 46 3.91 5.94 1.86
N SER A 47 3.34 4.97 2.58
CA SER A 47 4.07 4.15 3.55
C SER A 47 5.21 3.34 2.95
N SER A 48 5.13 2.97 1.66
CA SER A 48 6.22 2.26 0.98
C SER A 48 7.37 3.17 0.51
N LEU A 49 7.11 4.49 0.41
CA LEU A 49 8.07 5.47 -0.12
C LEU A 49 8.83 6.20 0.99
N VAL A 50 8.30 6.14 2.21
CA VAL A 50 8.80 6.84 3.37
C VAL A 50 9.60 5.88 4.24
N LYS A 51 10.84 6.25 4.54
CA LYS A 51 11.69 5.50 5.47
C LYS A 51 11.44 5.96 6.90
N PRO A 52 11.57 5.06 7.90
CA PRO A 52 11.49 5.44 9.32
C PRO A 52 12.46 6.56 9.68
N GLU A 53 13.66 6.52 9.12
CA GLU A 53 14.73 7.50 9.36
C GLU A 53 14.37 8.93 8.91
N ASP A 54 13.47 9.04 7.93
CA ASP A 54 13.08 10.31 7.34
C ASP A 54 11.85 10.94 8.04
N ILE A 55 11.23 10.23 8.99
CA ILE A 55 10.08 10.71 9.75
C ILE A 55 10.47 11.04 11.18
N VAL A 56 10.39 12.33 11.49
CA VAL A 56 10.57 12.85 12.84
C VAL A 56 9.20 13.15 13.43
N THR A 57 8.77 12.31 14.37
CA THR A 57 7.55 12.57 15.16
C THR A 57 7.94 12.54 16.64
N THR A 58 7.88 13.70 17.30
CA THR A 58 8.10 13.85 18.74
C THR A 58 6.93 14.59 19.37
N GLU A 59 6.99 14.84 20.67
CA GLU A 59 5.95 15.58 21.40
C GLU A 59 5.68 16.96 20.78
N HIS A 60 6.74 17.64 20.35
CA HIS A 60 6.65 19.01 19.83
C HIS A 60 6.89 19.13 18.34
N LEU A 61 7.55 18.16 17.71
CA LEU A 61 7.85 18.16 16.28
C LEU A 61 7.01 17.15 15.52
N ILE A 62 6.60 17.53 14.32
CA ILE A 62 5.90 16.67 13.38
C ILE A 62 6.54 16.81 12.00
N ALA A 63 6.72 15.68 11.33
CA ALA A 63 7.09 15.62 9.92
C ALA A 63 5.83 15.49 9.07
N LEU A 64 5.68 16.36 8.08
CA LEU A 64 4.61 16.31 7.09
C LEU A 64 5.17 15.93 5.73
N LEU A 65 4.32 15.32 4.90
CA LEU A 65 4.68 14.98 3.52
C LEU A 65 4.07 16.00 2.57
N ALA A 66 4.91 16.68 1.80
CA ALA A 66 4.49 17.65 0.81
C ALA A 66 4.58 17.03 -0.59
N VAL A 67 3.46 17.01 -1.29
CA VAL A 67 3.37 16.68 -2.72
C VAL A 67 3.47 17.98 -3.51
N VAL A 68 4.57 18.12 -4.24
CA VAL A 68 4.96 19.34 -4.94
C VAL A 68 5.04 19.05 -6.43
N PRO A 69 4.38 19.83 -7.30
CA PRO A 69 4.52 19.67 -8.74
C PRO A 69 5.96 19.85 -9.21
N LYS A 70 6.40 19.09 -10.22
CA LYS A 70 7.80 19.11 -10.69
C LYS A 70 8.29 20.51 -11.09
N TYR A 71 7.43 21.30 -11.71
CA TYR A 71 7.74 22.68 -12.11
C TYR A 71 7.94 23.62 -10.91
N SER A 72 7.33 23.33 -9.76
CA SER A 72 7.39 24.15 -8.54
C SER A 72 8.40 23.66 -7.50
N GLN A 73 9.23 22.66 -7.79
CA GLN A 73 10.23 22.16 -6.82
C GLN A 73 11.19 23.27 -6.34
N LYS A 74 11.62 24.16 -7.25
CA LYS A 74 12.51 25.29 -6.91
C LYS A 74 11.81 26.33 -6.03
N ASP A 75 10.54 26.60 -6.31
CA ASP A 75 9.73 27.52 -5.49
C ASP A 75 9.50 26.93 -4.10
N TRP A 76 9.19 25.63 -4.00
CA TRP A 76 9.05 24.93 -2.74
C TRP A 76 10.30 25.09 -1.88
N LEU A 77 11.47 24.71 -2.39
CA LEU A 77 12.73 24.78 -1.64
C LEU A 77 13.10 26.20 -1.21
N SER A 78 12.64 27.22 -1.94
CA SER A 78 12.92 28.63 -1.63
C SER A 78 11.88 29.26 -0.69
N SER A 79 10.67 28.71 -0.62
CA SER A 79 9.53 29.32 0.08
C SER A 79 9.06 28.56 1.32
N TYR A 80 9.32 27.25 1.43
CA TYR A 80 8.77 26.42 2.50
C TYR A 80 9.15 26.92 3.90
N GLU A 81 10.36 27.45 4.08
CA GLU A 81 10.85 28.02 5.35
C GLU A 81 10.11 29.29 5.76
N LYS A 82 9.49 29.99 4.81
CA LYS A 82 8.78 31.27 5.01
C LYS A 82 7.27 31.10 5.06
N LEU A 83 6.75 29.89 4.85
CA LEU A 83 5.31 29.64 4.90
C LEU A 83 4.78 29.90 6.30
N THR A 84 5.40 29.33 7.33
CA THR A 84 5.01 29.56 8.73
C THR A 84 6.23 29.75 9.62
N GLU A 85 6.02 30.45 10.72
CA GLU A 85 6.98 30.46 11.82
C GLU A 85 7.14 29.05 12.39
N TYR A 86 8.31 28.73 12.93
CA TYR A 86 8.62 27.41 13.52
C TYR A 86 8.68 26.22 12.53
N VAL A 87 9.01 26.49 11.26
CA VAL A 87 9.49 25.45 10.33
C VAL A 87 10.99 25.24 10.56
N VAL A 88 11.45 23.98 10.58
CA VAL A 88 12.87 23.68 10.72
C VAL A 88 13.56 23.93 9.37
N PRO A 89 14.50 24.89 9.27
CA PRO A 89 15.19 25.15 8.02
C PRO A 89 16.07 23.96 7.63
N ARG A 90 16.27 23.78 6.32
CA ARG A 90 16.95 22.62 5.71
C ARG A 90 16.40 21.24 6.12
N SER A 91 15.20 21.17 6.68
CA SER A 91 14.55 19.88 7.00
C SER A 91 13.92 19.21 5.77
N SER A 92 13.71 19.96 4.69
CA SER A 92 13.03 19.44 3.51
C SER A 92 13.91 18.50 2.69
N LYS A 93 13.56 17.21 2.64
CA LYS A 93 14.28 16.19 1.88
C LYS A 93 13.38 15.57 0.82
N LYS A 94 13.91 15.39 -0.40
CA LYS A 94 13.19 14.69 -1.47
C LYS A 94 13.21 13.19 -1.21
N LEU A 95 12.04 12.57 -1.07
CA LEU A 95 11.91 11.12 -0.89
C LEU A 95 11.73 10.40 -2.22
N TYR A 96 10.85 10.93 -3.06
CA TYR A 96 10.45 10.29 -4.30
C TYR A 96 10.09 11.34 -5.35
N GLU A 97 10.30 11.02 -6.62
CA GLU A 97 9.90 11.85 -7.75
C GLU A 97 9.22 10.96 -8.80
N ASP A 98 8.03 11.36 -9.20
CA ASP A 98 7.26 10.77 -10.30
C ASP A 98 7.31 11.71 -11.52
N ASN A 99 6.58 11.39 -12.58
CA ASN A 99 6.56 12.18 -13.81
C ASN A 99 6.03 13.61 -13.62
N GLU A 100 5.03 13.80 -12.75
CA GLU A 100 4.37 15.09 -12.54
C GLU A 100 4.65 15.73 -11.16
N TYR A 101 4.89 14.90 -10.14
CA TYR A 101 4.98 15.35 -8.74
C TYR A 101 6.25 14.81 -8.07
N ALA A 102 6.74 15.57 -7.08
CA ALA A 102 7.80 15.17 -6.18
C ALA A 102 7.30 15.19 -4.74
N LEU A 103 7.71 14.18 -3.98
CA LEU A 103 7.40 14.03 -2.57
C LEU A 103 8.57 14.55 -1.73
N TYR A 104 8.28 15.53 -0.87
CA TYR A 104 9.21 16.08 0.09
C TYR A 104 8.74 15.78 1.52
N THR A 105 9.67 15.57 2.43
CA THR A 105 9.41 15.71 3.86
C THR A 105 9.56 17.16 4.28
N VAL A 106 8.92 17.57 5.37
CA VAL A 106 9.23 18.83 6.06
C VAL A 106 8.96 18.66 7.54
N THR A 107 9.91 19.07 8.37
CA THR A 107 9.77 18.99 9.83
C THR A 107 9.44 20.36 10.40
N MET A 108 8.45 20.42 11.26
CA MET A 108 8.00 21.66 11.91
C MET A 108 7.43 21.38 13.29
N PHE A 109 7.11 22.44 14.02
CA PHE A 109 6.41 22.30 15.29
C PHE A 109 4.94 21.92 15.09
N ARG A 110 4.44 20.99 15.91
CA ARG A 110 3.05 20.51 15.83
C ARG A 110 2.02 21.65 15.88
N LYS A 111 2.27 22.68 16.70
CA LYS A 111 1.39 23.85 16.86
C LYS A 111 1.16 24.65 15.57
N VAL A 112 2.09 24.60 14.61
CA VAL A 112 2.00 25.36 13.35
C VAL A 112 1.58 24.50 12.16
N ALA A 113 1.40 23.20 12.35
CA ALA A 113 1.12 22.25 11.28
C ALA A 113 -0.15 22.61 10.49
N ASP A 114 -1.24 22.97 11.15
CA ASP A 114 -2.49 23.32 10.47
C ASP A 114 -2.37 24.62 9.66
N ASN A 115 -1.71 25.63 10.22
CA ASN A 115 -1.45 26.89 9.50
C ASN A 115 -0.56 26.66 8.27
N PHE A 116 0.42 25.75 8.41
CA PHE A 116 1.30 25.39 7.30
C PHE A 116 0.53 24.71 6.17
N LYS A 117 -0.39 23.78 6.50
CA LYS A 117 -1.24 23.11 5.50
C LYS A 117 -2.09 24.10 4.71
N VAL A 118 -2.69 25.10 5.39
CA VAL A 118 -3.51 26.13 4.73
C VAL A 118 -2.67 26.93 3.75
N LYS A 119 -1.54 27.48 4.20
CA LYS A 119 -0.66 28.31 3.34
C LYS A 119 0.00 27.50 2.21
N ALA A 120 0.32 26.24 2.47
CA ALA A 120 0.85 25.34 1.45
C ALA A 120 -0.20 25.09 0.35
N ARG A 121 -1.47 24.88 0.73
CA ARG A 121 -2.58 24.72 -0.23
C ARG A 121 -2.83 25.99 -1.05
N GLU A 122 -2.72 27.17 -0.44
CA GLU A 122 -2.84 28.45 -1.16
C GLU A 122 -1.77 28.61 -2.27
N ARG A 123 -0.59 28.01 -2.08
CA ARG A 123 0.48 27.95 -3.10
C ARG A 123 0.37 26.78 -4.07
N GLY A 124 -0.67 25.95 -3.95
CA GLY A 124 -0.88 24.77 -4.78
C GLY A 124 -0.05 23.55 -4.37
N PHE A 125 0.52 23.54 -3.15
CA PHE A 125 1.18 22.38 -2.59
C PHE A 125 0.19 21.53 -1.80
N GLN A 126 0.17 20.22 -2.06
CA GLN A 126 -0.70 19.30 -1.34
C GLN A 126 0.07 18.67 -0.17
N ILE A 127 -0.29 19.04 1.06
CA ILE A 127 0.27 18.43 2.26
C ILE A 127 -0.56 17.23 2.66
N ARG A 128 0.10 16.09 2.86
CA ARG A 128 -0.46 14.87 3.41
C ARG A 128 0.04 14.66 4.83
N ASP A 129 -0.94 14.48 5.71
CA ASP A 129 -0.70 14.00 7.06
C ASP A 129 -0.25 12.54 6.99
N PHE A 130 0.89 12.28 7.62
CA PHE A 130 1.44 10.94 7.68
C PHE A 130 2.01 10.70 9.06
N GLU A 131 1.24 10.00 9.88
CA GLU A 131 1.74 9.46 11.13
C GLU A 131 2.45 8.15 10.84
N TYR A 132 3.77 8.19 10.96
CA TYR A 132 4.58 6.97 10.89
C TYR A 132 4.53 6.28 12.25
N SER A 133 3.62 5.31 12.38
CA SER A 133 3.64 4.34 13.48
C SER A 133 4.35 3.08 13.01
N LEU A 134 5.43 2.71 13.70
CA LEU A 134 6.18 1.47 13.44
C LEU A 134 5.25 0.25 13.51
N GLU A 135 4.36 0.22 14.51
CA GLU A 135 3.41 -0.88 14.71
C GLU A 135 2.45 -1.04 13.54
N THR A 136 1.91 0.08 13.02
CA THR A 136 0.97 0.04 11.90
C THR A 136 1.66 -0.32 10.58
N HIS A 137 2.94 0.06 10.42
CA HIS A 137 3.73 -0.27 9.23
C HIS A 137 4.14 -1.75 9.21
N GLU A 138 4.66 -2.26 10.33
CA GLU A 138 5.02 -3.67 10.47
C GLU A 138 3.80 -4.58 10.35
N SER A 139 2.69 -4.24 11.02
CA SER A 139 1.45 -5.00 10.92
C SER A 139 0.95 -5.08 9.47
N ARG A 140 0.96 -3.95 8.73
CA ARG A 140 0.55 -3.92 7.33
C ARG A 140 1.48 -4.73 6.42
N LYS A 141 2.79 -4.67 6.68
CA LYS A 141 3.78 -5.45 5.94
C LYS A 141 3.59 -6.95 6.18
N GLN A 142 3.41 -7.35 7.44
CA GLN A 142 3.11 -8.73 7.82
C GLN A 142 1.79 -9.22 7.20
N GLU A 143 0.74 -8.40 7.18
CA GLU A 143 -0.53 -8.75 6.55
C GLU A 143 -0.36 -8.99 5.04
N LEU A 144 0.43 -8.15 4.37
CA LEU A 144 0.72 -8.31 2.93
C LEU A 144 1.54 -9.56 2.64
N GLU A 145 2.59 -9.83 3.44
CA GLU A 145 3.39 -11.05 3.32
C GLU A 145 2.55 -12.29 3.58
N LYS A 146 1.66 -12.25 4.58
CA LYS A 146 0.72 -13.34 4.87
C LYS A 146 -0.24 -13.59 3.71
N LEU A 147 -0.84 -12.54 3.13
CA LEU A 147 -1.73 -12.67 1.98
C LEU A 147 -1.02 -13.24 0.74
N GLN A 148 0.25 -12.86 0.51
CA GLN A 148 1.06 -13.44 -0.56
C GLN A 148 1.33 -14.92 -0.32
N HIS A 149 1.70 -15.29 0.91
CA HIS A 149 1.93 -16.68 1.29
C HIS A 149 0.66 -17.52 1.17
N ASP A 150 -0.48 -17.00 1.64
CA ASP A 150 -1.79 -17.67 1.52
C ASP A 150 -2.16 -17.88 0.05
N LEU A 151 -1.91 -16.90 -0.83
CA LEU A 151 -2.15 -17.04 -2.27
C LEU A 151 -1.28 -18.13 -2.90
N GLU A 152 0.00 -18.22 -2.53
CA GLU A 152 0.93 -19.22 -3.05
C GLU A 152 0.59 -20.63 -2.54
N SER A 153 0.23 -20.75 -1.26
CA SER A 153 -0.23 -21.99 -0.64
C SER A 153 -1.54 -22.50 -1.26
N LEU A 154 -2.53 -21.61 -1.43
CA LEU A 154 -3.79 -21.94 -2.11
C LEU A 154 -3.56 -22.33 -3.57
N ARG A 155 -2.67 -21.62 -4.29
CA ARG A 155 -2.31 -21.95 -5.68
C ARG A 155 -1.68 -23.34 -5.76
N SER A 156 -0.73 -23.66 -4.88
CA SER A 156 -0.05 -24.96 -4.85
C SER A 156 -1.02 -26.09 -4.52
N SER A 157 -1.90 -25.87 -3.54
CA SER A 157 -2.95 -26.82 -3.14
C SER A 157 -3.97 -27.07 -4.26
N LEU A 158 -4.35 -26.02 -5.00
CA LEU A 158 -5.22 -26.12 -6.17
C LEU A 158 -4.55 -26.91 -7.30
N LEU A 159 -3.28 -26.61 -7.61
CA LEU A 159 -2.53 -27.32 -8.65
C LEU A 159 -2.40 -28.81 -8.31
N GLN A 160 -2.01 -29.16 -7.08
CA GLN A 160 -1.90 -30.55 -6.65
C GLN A 160 -3.24 -31.30 -6.73
N TRP A 161 -4.35 -30.61 -6.41
CA TRP A 161 -5.69 -31.19 -6.53
C TRP A 161 -6.11 -31.37 -8.00
N CYS A 162 -5.80 -30.40 -8.87
CA CYS A 162 -6.00 -30.53 -10.32
C CYS A 162 -5.18 -31.69 -10.90
N TYR A 163 -3.91 -31.84 -10.51
CA TYR A 163 -3.07 -32.96 -10.96
C TYR A 163 -3.59 -34.31 -10.48
N SER A 164 -4.03 -34.41 -9.22
CA SER A 164 -4.59 -35.65 -8.68
C SER A 164 -5.91 -36.01 -9.37
N SER A 165 -6.79 -35.02 -9.57
CA SER A 165 -8.07 -35.22 -10.28
C SER A 165 -7.85 -35.56 -11.75
N TYR A 166 -6.86 -34.98 -12.43
CA TYR A 166 -6.51 -35.32 -13.81
C TYR A 166 -5.89 -36.71 -13.91
N GLY A 167 -5.05 -37.11 -12.94
CA GLY A 167 -4.48 -38.45 -12.85
C GLY A 167 -5.53 -39.53 -12.64
N GLU A 168 -6.55 -39.27 -11.83
CA GLU A 168 -7.70 -40.18 -11.67
C GLU A 168 -8.54 -40.26 -12.95
N VAL A 169 -8.79 -39.13 -13.63
CA VAL A 169 -9.52 -39.15 -14.91
C VAL A 169 -8.75 -39.93 -15.99
N VAL A 170 -7.42 -39.79 -16.08
CA VAL A 170 -6.59 -40.52 -17.06
C VAL A 170 -6.47 -42.01 -16.73
N LEU A 171 -6.56 -42.42 -15.46
CA LEU A 171 -6.61 -43.84 -15.06
C LEU A 171 -8.00 -44.48 -15.24
N ILE A 172 -9.04 -43.67 -15.42
CA ILE A 172 -10.45 -44.11 -15.57
C ILE A 172 -10.88 -44.20 -17.06
N PHE A 173 -10.07 -43.69 -18.00
CA PHE A 173 -10.21 -43.89 -19.44
C PHE A 173 -9.29 -45.01 -19.93
#